data_AF-A0A7W6IKG6-F1
#
_entry.id   AF-A0A7W6IKG6-F1
#
_cell.length_a   1.000
_cell.length_b   1.000
_cell.length_c   1.000
_cell.angle_alpha   90.00
_cell.angle_beta   90.00
_cell.angle_gamma   90.00
#
_symmetry.space_group_name_H-M   'P 1'
#
loop_
_entity.id
_entity.type
_entity.pdbx_description
1 polymer ?
#
loop_
_entity_poly.entity_id
_entity_poly.type
_entity_poly.pdbx_seq_one_letter_code
_entity_poly.pdbx_strand_id
1 'polypeptide(L)'
;MSADLPLSDAEIAARFAPVFMLDSNEPYLPVALGQTVLRNVAPSPSSKFTIEPAGELTIEYAVYYDWDIGHLYDLEHVWVHVDHSGAVIRVDASSHGGRLVMDAGAGSAQMSHGRPVIYVEAGKHAHWASPDHMDAGSRRRLEAVCGPLAGEEGVHLGNDFAKSGKYAASAADHRRARLKMQGDAFVPAHAYRRFETDLPILPWPELAAEIPKRVKSELARLSEQLPHFGAILLDCGDTLVDERTEIKEPGSEVVLRGDLIPGAAEMMHALKDAGHKLVLVADGPRQTFMNVLSQHGLWDLFDAHVISGDVGVLKPDARMFDAALEAAGLTRADAWRCVMVGNNLSRDIKGANRLGITSVFMAWSSLRPHAPADADEVPDYRISAPAELPALLERLEALLPYRLPTTHFV
;
A
#
# COMPACT_ATOMS: atom_id res chain seq x y z
N MET A 1 -55.41 -3.88 -24.43
CA MET A 1 -54.24 -4.79 -24.34
C MET A 1 -53.02 -3.89 -24.32
N SER A 2 -52.48 -3.63 -23.13
CA SER A 2 -51.16 -2.99 -23.01
C SER A 2 -50.17 -4.00 -23.57
N ALA A 3 -49.57 -3.71 -24.71
CA ALA A 3 -48.40 -4.47 -25.13
C ALA A 3 -47.29 -4.07 -24.15
N ASP A 4 -46.89 -4.98 -23.27
CA ASP A 4 -45.77 -4.73 -22.36
C ASP A 4 -44.57 -4.32 -23.20
N LEU A 5 -44.10 -3.08 -22.98
CA LEU A 5 -42.88 -2.61 -23.62
C LEU A 5 -41.74 -3.55 -23.20
N PRO A 6 -40.85 -3.93 -24.12
CA PRO A 6 -39.71 -4.76 -23.76
C PRO A 6 -38.88 -4.05 -22.69
N LEU A 7 -38.49 -4.78 -21.64
CA LEU A 7 -37.69 -4.26 -20.55
C LEU A 7 -36.39 -3.64 -21.10
N SER A 8 -36.01 -2.48 -20.55
CA SER A 8 -34.71 -1.88 -20.82
C SER A 8 -33.57 -2.74 -20.26
N ASP A 9 -32.36 -2.57 -20.81
CA ASP A 9 -31.18 -3.30 -20.32
C ASP A 9 -30.92 -3.04 -18.83
N ALA A 10 -31.22 -1.84 -18.33
CA ALA A 10 -31.12 -1.51 -16.91
C ALA A 10 -32.13 -2.29 -16.05
N GLU A 11 -33.39 -2.41 -16.50
CA GLU A 11 -34.41 -3.21 -15.79
C GLU A 11 -34.08 -4.70 -15.81
N ILE A 12 -33.55 -5.20 -16.93
CA ILE A 12 -33.05 -6.58 -17.05
C ILE A 12 -31.92 -6.82 -16.06
N ALA A 13 -30.92 -5.93 -16.03
CA ALA A 13 -29.79 -6.05 -15.11
C ALA A 13 -30.22 -5.97 -13.64
N ALA A 14 -31.14 -5.07 -13.29
CA ALA A 14 -31.66 -4.99 -11.92
C ALA A 14 -32.39 -6.27 -11.49
N ARG A 15 -33.17 -6.88 -12.40
CA ARG A 15 -33.94 -8.10 -12.14
C ARG A 15 -33.05 -9.32 -11.86
N PHE A 16 -31.94 -9.45 -12.57
CA PHE A 16 -31.08 -10.64 -12.53
C PHE A 16 -29.75 -10.42 -11.80
N ALA A 17 -29.57 -9.28 -11.14
CA ALA A 17 -28.34 -8.96 -10.40
C ALA A 17 -27.99 -10.09 -9.43
N PRO A 18 -26.73 -10.51 -9.30
CA PRO A 18 -26.34 -11.56 -8.37
C PRO A 18 -26.62 -11.18 -6.91
N VAL A 19 -26.80 -12.19 -6.06
CA VAL A 19 -26.80 -12.09 -4.60
C VAL A 19 -25.44 -12.57 -4.11
N PHE A 20 -24.70 -11.69 -3.44
CA PHE A 20 -23.38 -12.03 -2.93
C PHE A 20 -23.46 -12.59 -1.51
N MET A 21 -22.70 -13.66 -1.29
CA MET A 21 -22.45 -14.27 0.01
C MET A 21 -21.00 -13.97 0.37
N LEU A 22 -20.78 -13.09 1.34
CA LEU A 22 -19.44 -12.64 1.77
C LEU A 22 -19.02 -13.37 3.03
N ASP A 23 -17.72 -13.55 3.22
CA ASP A 23 -17.18 -14.00 4.50
C ASP A 23 -17.59 -13.04 5.63
N SER A 24 -17.92 -13.58 6.79
CA SER A 24 -18.40 -12.77 7.93
C SER A 24 -17.35 -11.78 8.47
N ASN A 25 -16.07 -12.00 8.17
CA ASN A 25 -14.98 -11.13 8.57
C ASN A 25 -14.45 -10.26 7.41
N GLU A 26 -15.07 -10.28 6.23
CA GLU A 26 -14.62 -9.52 5.06
C GLU A 26 -14.59 -8.01 5.34
N PRO A 27 -13.41 -7.34 5.30
CA PRO A 27 -13.33 -5.89 5.43
C PRO A 27 -13.70 -5.14 4.14
N TYR A 28 -13.61 -5.77 2.96
CA TYR A 28 -13.80 -5.10 1.68
C TYR A 28 -15.06 -5.53 0.97
N LEU A 29 -16.01 -4.60 0.94
CA LEU A 29 -17.33 -4.83 0.40
C LEU A 29 -17.41 -4.35 -1.05
N PRO A 30 -18.24 -4.98 -1.90
CA PRO A 30 -18.45 -4.50 -3.25
C PRO A 30 -19.04 -3.08 -3.22
N VAL A 31 -18.65 -2.26 -4.18
CA VAL A 31 -18.99 -0.83 -4.25
C VAL A 31 -20.04 -0.55 -5.31
N ALA A 32 -19.95 -1.23 -6.47
CA ALA A 32 -20.85 -1.02 -7.60
C ALA A 32 -20.84 -2.21 -8.57
N LEU A 33 -21.89 -2.33 -9.36
CA LEU A 33 -21.96 -3.26 -10.50
C LEU A 33 -21.99 -2.48 -11.81
N GLY A 34 -21.07 -2.80 -12.72
CA GLY A 34 -21.08 -2.34 -14.10
C GLY A 34 -21.83 -3.35 -14.96
N GLN A 35 -22.96 -2.96 -15.57
CA GLN A 35 -23.76 -3.86 -16.39
C GLN A 35 -23.49 -3.68 -17.88
N THR A 36 -23.47 -4.81 -18.60
CA THR A 36 -23.55 -4.88 -20.06
C THR A 36 -24.48 -6.01 -20.45
N VAL A 37 -25.48 -5.76 -21.31
CA VAL A 37 -26.37 -6.80 -21.85
C VAL A 37 -25.96 -7.17 -23.27
N LEU A 38 -25.60 -8.43 -23.47
CA LEU A 38 -25.12 -8.99 -24.74
C LEU A 38 -26.15 -9.95 -25.33
N ARG A 39 -26.53 -9.72 -26.59
CA ARG A 39 -27.47 -10.57 -27.35
C ARG A 39 -26.80 -11.37 -28.47
N ASN A 40 -25.52 -11.09 -28.73
CA ASN A 40 -24.70 -11.76 -29.73
C ASN A 40 -23.31 -12.01 -29.14
N VAL A 41 -22.53 -12.88 -29.79
CA VAL A 41 -21.12 -13.11 -29.44
C VAL A 41 -20.35 -11.80 -29.58
N ALA A 42 -19.68 -11.35 -28.52
CA ALA A 42 -18.85 -10.16 -28.53
C ALA A 42 -17.74 -10.23 -27.48
N PRO A 43 -16.63 -9.50 -27.65
CA PRO A 43 -15.66 -9.31 -26.58
C PRO A 43 -16.31 -8.60 -25.39
N SER A 44 -15.97 -9.03 -24.17
CA SER A 44 -16.32 -8.34 -22.95
C SER A 44 -15.70 -6.93 -22.97
N PRO A 45 -16.46 -5.88 -22.64
CA PRO A 45 -15.90 -4.53 -22.53
C PRO A 45 -15.12 -4.30 -21.23
N SER A 46 -15.21 -5.21 -20.26
CA SER A 46 -14.65 -5.07 -18.91
C SER A 46 -13.63 -6.17 -18.53
N SER A 47 -13.50 -7.21 -19.36
CA SER A 47 -12.58 -8.33 -19.13
C SER A 47 -11.92 -8.82 -20.42
N LYS A 48 -10.96 -9.75 -20.28
CA LYS A 48 -10.27 -10.40 -21.41
C LYS A 48 -11.10 -11.45 -22.16
N PHE A 49 -12.31 -11.76 -21.71
CA PHE A 49 -13.10 -12.88 -22.23
C PHE A 49 -13.95 -12.47 -23.43
N THR A 50 -14.20 -13.42 -24.33
CA THR A 50 -15.29 -13.34 -25.30
C THR A 50 -16.55 -13.93 -24.67
N ILE A 51 -17.67 -13.23 -24.78
CA ILE A 51 -18.94 -13.65 -24.20
C ILE A 51 -19.82 -14.19 -25.32
N GLU A 52 -20.19 -15.46 -25.19
CA GLU A 52 -21.13 -16.13 -26.06
C GLU A 52 -22.42 -16.38 -25.28
N PRO A 53 -23.55 -15.74 -25.65
CA PRO A 53 -24.81 -16.02 -24.99
C PRO A 53 -25.27 -17.46 -25.17
N ALA A 54 -25.45 -18.18 -24.06
CA ALA A 54 -26.01 -19.53 -24.05
C ALA A 54 -27.54 -19.56 -24.25
N GLY A 55 -28.20 -18.40 -24.24
CA GLY A 55 -29.65 -18.22 -24.36
C GLY A 55 -30.00 -17.05 -25.29
N GLU A 56 -31.07 -16.32 -24.98
CA GLU A 56 -31.44 -15.10 -25.71
C GLU A 56 -30.44 -13.97 -25.44
N LEU A 57 -29.98 -13.85 -24.19
CA LEU A 57 -29.04 -12.81 -23.78
C LEU A 57 -28.11 -13.28 -22.67
N THR A 58 -27.07 -12.49 -22.44
CA THR A 58 -26.18 -12.59 -21.28
C THR A 58 -25.99 -11.23 -20.66
N ILE A 59 -26.12 -11.17 -19.34
CA ILE A 59 -25.86 -9.97 -18.58
C ILE A 59 -24.49 -10.15 -17.93
N GLU A 60 -23.56 -9.31 -18.31
CA GLU A 60 -22.26 -9.18 -17.64
C GLU A 60 -22.38 -8.16 -16.52
N TYR A 61 -21.97 -8.56 -15.32
CA TYR A 61 -21.79 -7.68 -14.16
C TYR A 61 -20.31 -7.62 -13.83
N ALA A 62 -19.68 -6.48 -14.07
CA ALA A 62 -18.36 -6.14 -13.53
C ALA A 62 -18.54 -5.68 -12.07
N VAL A 63 -18.09 -6.48 -11.13
CA VAL A 63 -18.20 -6.28 -9.69
C VAL A 63 -16.97 -5.52 -9.21
N TYR A 64 -17.17 -4.24 -8.87
CA TYR A 64 -16.06 -3.36 -8.49
C TYR A 64 -15.90 -3.25 -6.97
N TYR A 65 -14.65 -3.34 -6.53
CA TYR A 65 -14.23 -3.09 -5.16
C TYR A 65 -13.14 -2.01 -5.16
N ASP A 66 -13.15 -1.12 -4.17
CA ASP A 66 -12.04 -0.18 -4.00
C ASP A 66 -10.75 -0.91 -3.63
N TRP A 67 -10.86 -2.02 -2.91
CA TRP A 67 -9.75 -2.78 -2.33
C TRP A 67 -10.00 -4.27 -2.51
N ASP A 68 -8.94 -5.03 -2.73
CA ASP A 68 -8.82 -6.38 -2.19
C ASP A 68 -7.73 -6.35 -1.08
N ILE A 69 -7.44 -7.48 -0.43
CA ILE A 69 -6.45 -7.54 0.66
C ILE A 69 -5.00 -7.51 0.20
N GLY A 70 -4.74 -7.68 -1.10
CA GLY A 70 -3.41 -7.58 -1.69
C GLY A 70 -3.10 -6.18 -2.26
N HIS A 71 -4.11 -5.51 -2.82
CA HIS A 71 -3.96 -4.26 -3.55
C HIS A 71 -5.19 -3.34 -3.55
N LEU A 72 -4.93 -2.05 -3.71
CA LEU A 72 -5.93 -1.06 -4.13
C LEU A 72 -6.40 -1.37 -5.56
N TYR A 73 -7.72 -1.27 -5.79
CA TYR A 73 -8.51 -1.67 -6.96
C TYR A 73 -8.73 -3.17 -7.08
N ASP A 74 -9.98 -3.60 -7.26
CA ASP A 74 -10.29 -4.96 -7.71
C ASP A 74 -11.56 -4.99 -8.59
N LEU A 75 -11.58 -5.92 -9.56
CA LEU A 75 -12.65 -6.03 -10.55
C LEU A 75 -12.90 -7.50 -10.95
N GLU A 76 -13.99 -8.04 -10.42
CA GLU A 76 -14.44 -9.40 -10.70
C GLU A 76 -15.70 -9.39 -11.57
N HIS A 77 -16.15 -10.54 -12.05
CA HIS A 77 -17.19 -10.64 -13.08
C HIS A 77 -18.17 -11.77 -12.79
N VAL A 78 -19.45 -11.52 -13.09
CA VAL A 78 -20.52 -12.52 -13.13
C VAL A 78 -21.26 -12.40 -14.47
N TRP A 79 -21.48 -13.51 -15.16
CA TRP A 79 -22.24 -13.59 -16.39
C TRP A 79 -23.49 -14.42 -16.19
N VAL A 80 -24.66 -13.82 -16.40
CA VAL A 80 -25.96 -14.47 -16.23
C VAL A 80 -26.60 -14.67 -17.60
N HIS A 81 -26.76 -15.93 -18.02
CA HIS A 81 -27.36 -16.29 -19.30
C HIS A 81 -28.85 -16.55 -19.12
N VAL A 82 -29.67 -15.86 -19.92
CA VAL A 82 -31.13 -15.88 -19.82
C VAL A 82 -31.72 -16.34 -21.16
N ASP A 83 -32.68 -17.26 -21.12
CA ASP A 83 -33.39 -17.73 -22.31
C ASP A 83 -34.58 -16.83 -22.70
N HIS A 84 -35.24 -17.17 -23.81
CA HIS A 84 -36.39 -16.43 -24.35
C HIS A 84 -37.63 -16.43 -23.44
N SER A 85 -37.66 -17.27 -22.40
CA SER A 85 -38.74 -17.31 -21.41
C SER A 85 -38.46 -16.40 -20.20
N GLY A 86 -37.26 -15.83 -20.14
CA GLY A 86 -36.77 -15.06 -19.00
C GLY A 86 -36.24 -15.94 -17.87
N ALA A 87 -35.90 -17.20 -18.14
CA ALA A 87 -35.29 -18.11 -17.16
C ALA A 87 -33.76 -18.03 -17.21
N VAL A 88 -33.11 -18.05 -16.04
CA VAL A 88 -31.65 -18.17 -15.94
C VAL A 88 -31.26 -19.63 -16.22
N ILE A 89 -30.50 -19.85 -17.28
CA ILE A 89 -30.12 -21.19 -17.74
C ILE A 89 -28.65 -21.53 -17.46
N ARG A 90 -27.81 -20.52 -17.25
CA ARG A 90 -26.39 -20.69 -16.91
C ARG A 90 -25.89 -19.43 -16.21
N VAL A 91 -24.97 -19.63 -15.27
CA VAL A 91 -24.23 -18.55 -14.65
C VAL A 91 -22.75 -18.92 -14.69
N ASP A 92 -21.91 -18.00 -15.15
CA ASP A 92 -20.47 -18.11 -14.99
C ASP A 92 -19.97 -16.96 -14.11
N ALA A 93 -18.83 -17.13 -13.46
CA ALA A 93 -18.17 -16.07 -12.73
C ALA A 93 -16.65 -16.20 -12.83
N SER A 94 -15.95 -15.08 -12.65
CA SER A 94 -14.49 -15.08 -12.61
C SER A 94 -13.95 -15.57 -11.27
N SER A 95 -12.84 -16.30 -11.34
CA SER A 95 -12.14 -16.81 -10.17
C SER A 95 -10.68 -17.00 -10.52
N HIS A 96 -9.79 -16.32 -9.79
CA HIS A 96 -8.33 -16.37 -9.96
C HIS A 96 -7.88 -16.17 -11.42
N GLY A 97 -8.50 -15.22 -12.12
CA GLY A 97 -8.22 -14.91 -13.53
C GLY A 97 -8.77 -15.93 -14.55
N GLY A 98 -9.46 -16.97 -14.09
CA GLY A 98 -10.24 -17.91 -14.89
C GLY A 98 -11.73 -17.55 -14.92
N ARG A 99 -12.52 -18.38 -15.60
CA ARG A 99 -13.99 -18.31 -15.65
C ARG A 99 -14.56 -19.69 -15.31
N LEU A 100 -15.42 -19.75 -14.31
CA LEU A 100 -16.02 -20.97 -13.79
C LEU A 100 -17.51 -20.96 -14.03
N VAL A 101 -18.09 -22.13 -14.30
CA VAL A 101 -19.54 -22.31 -14.26
C VAL A 101 -19.96 -22.36 -12.79
N MET A 102 -20.94 -21.55 -12.42
CA MET A 102 -21.46 -21.49 -11.05
C MET A 102 -22.47 -22.62 -10.83
N ASP A 103 -22.04 -23.88 -10.94
CA ASP A 103 -22.88 -25.06 -10.68
C ASP A 103 -22.24 -25.90 -9.56
N ALA A 104 -22.98 -26.11 -8.48
CA ALA A 104 -22.52 -26.89 -7.33
C ALA A 104 -22.83 -28.40 -7.44
N GLY A 105 -23.05 -28.91 -8.65
CA GLY A 105 -23.39 -30.30 -8.93
C GLY A 105 -24.89 -30.56 -9.08
N ALA A 106 -25.71 -29.51 -9.13
CA ALA A 106 -27.15 -29.58 -9.31
C ALA A 106 -27.58 -29.44 -10.79
N GLY A 107 -26.63 -29.17 -11.70
CA GLY A 107 -26.89 -28.87 -13.10
C GLY A 107 -27.23 -27.40 -13.36
N SER A 108 -27.21 -26.55 -12.33
CA SER A 108 -27.51 -25.12 -12.41
C SER A 108 -26.98 -24.37 -11.17
N ALA A 109 -26.97 -23.04 -11.27
CA ALA A 109 -26.57 -22.18 -10.16
C ALA A 109 -27.57 -22.19 -9.01
N GLN A 110 -27.06 -22.00 -7.79
CA GLN A 110 -27.91 -21.70 -6.64
C GLN A 110 -28.66 -20.38 -6.90
N MET A 111 -29.97 -20.39 -6.67
CA MET A 111 -30.84 -19.24 -6.89
C MET A 111 -31.51 -18.79 -5.58
N SER A 112 -31.70 -17.48 -5.43
CA SER A 112 -32.47 -16.86 -4.36
C SER A 112 -33.43 -15.83 -4.97
N HIS A 113 -34.73 -16.07 -4.84
CA HIS A 113 -35.77 -15.22 -5.44
C HIS A 113 -35.55 -14.90 -6.93
N GLY A 114 -35.10 -15.89 -7.71
CA GLY A 114 -34.83 -15.74 -9.15
C GLY A 114 -33.49 -15.08 -9.50
N ARG A 115 -32.67 -14.73 -8.51
CA ARG A 115 -31.33 -14.16 -8.69
C ARG A 115 -30.25 -15.20 -8.37
N PRO A 116 -29.13 -15.24 -9.11
CA PRO A 116 -28.07 -16.21 -8.83
C PRO A 116 -27.31 -15.85 -7.56
N VAL A 117 -26.95 -16.86 -6.78
CA VAL A 117 -26.18 -16.74 -5.54
C VAL A 117 -24.71 -16.99 -5.84
N ILE A 118 -23.84 -16.07 -5.42
CA ILE A 118 -22.40 -16.11 -5.66
C ILE A 118 -21.69 -16.02 -4.31
N TYR A 119 -20.78 -16.97 -4.04
CA TYR A 119 -19.92 -16.92 -2.85
C TYR A 119 -18.62 -16.22 -3.21
N VAL A 120 -18.24 -15.23 -2.42
CA VAL A 120 -17.08 -14.38 -2.66
C VAL A 120 -15.96 -14.81 -1.72
N GLU A 121 -14.81 -15.18 -2.28
CA GLU A 121 -13.62 -15.57 -1.52
C GLU A 121 -13.13 -14.40 -0.66
N ALA A 122 -12.84 -14.68 0.62
CA ALA A 122 -12.42 -13.65 1.57
C ALA A 122 -11.13 -12.95 1.10
N GLY A 123 -11.12 -11.63 1.10
CA GLY A 123 -9.98 -10.76 0.80
C GLY A 123 -9.52 -10.75 -0.65
N LYS A 124 -9.71 -11.82 -1.43
CA LYS A 124 -9.28 -11.93 -2.85
C LYS A 124 -10.44 -11.93 -3.85
N HIS A 125 -11.67 -12.03 -3.36
CA HIS A 125 -12.93 -11.87 -4.09
C HIS A 125 -13.19 -12.80 -5.27
N ALA A 126 -12.40 -13.86 -5.47
CA ALA A 126 -12.72 -14.91 -6.43
C ALA A 126 -14.13 -15.47 -6.19
N HIS A 127 -14.89 -15.69 -7.26
CA HIS A 127 -16.27 -16.15 -7.15
C HIS A 127 -16.40 -17.67 -7.19
N TRP A 128 -17.31 -18.21 -6.37
CA TRP A 128 -17.53 -19.64 -6.21
C TRP A 128 -19.03 -19.98 -6.21
N ALA A 129 -19.35 -21.17 -6.74
CA ALA A 129 -20.70 -21.71 -6.76
C ALA A 129 -21.21 -22.11 -5.36
N SER A 130 -20.30 -22.56 -4.50
CA SER A 130 -20.56 -22.86 -3.09
C SER A 130 -19.27 -22.80 -2.26
N PRO A 131 -19.36 -22.71 -0.92
CA PRO A 131 -18.19 -22.71 -0.04
C PRO A 131 -17.34 -23.98 -0.12
N ASP A 132 -17.95 -25.11 -0.50
CA ASP A 132 -17.30 -26.42 -0.55
C ASP A 132 -16.38 -26.59 -1.77
N HIS A 133 -16.51 -25.72 -2.79
CA HIS A 133 -15.61 -25.71 -3.95
C HIS A 133 -14.24 -25.07 -3.66
N MET A 134 -14.10 -24.36 -2.54
CA MET A 134 -12.80 -23.85 -2.07
C MET A 134 -12.06 -24.96 -1.34
N ASP A 135 -11.07 -25.56 -2.00
CA ASP A 135 -10.26 -26.63 -1.44
C ASP A 135 -9.41 -26.17 -0.24
N ALA A 136 -8.96 -27.13 0.58
CA ALA A 136 -8.20 -26.85 1.79
C ALA A 136 -6.85 -26.15 1.55
N GLY A 137 -6.23 -26.33 0.39
CA GLY A 137 -5.03 -25.60 0.00
C GLY A 137 -5.33 -24.11 -0.24
N SER A 138 -6.41 -23.82 -0.96
CA SER A 138 -6.91 -22.47 -1.18
C SER A 138 -7.24 -21.76 0.14
N ARG A 139 -7.90 -22.44 1.09
CA ARG A 139 -8.20 -21.86 2.42
C ARG A 139 -6.94 -21.50 3.23
N ARG A 140 -5.91 -22.36 3.23
CA ARG A 140 -4.62 -22.04 3.89
C ARG A 140 -3.91 -20.85 3.25
N ARG A 141 -4.00 -20.72 1.92
CA ARG A 141 -3.44 -19.56 1.21
C ARG A 141 -4.14 -18.27 1.65
N LEU A 142 -5.46 -18.32 1.84
CA LEU A 142 -6.23 -17.15 2.30
C LEU A 142 -5.82 -16.69 3.69
N GLU A 143 -5.57 -17.60 4.64
CA GLU A 143 -5.06 -17.21 5.97
C GLU A 143 -3.75 -16.44 5.89
N ALA A 144 -2.84 -16.84 4.99
CA ALA A 144 -1.57 -16.15 4.78
C ALA A 144 -1.77 -14.78 4.11
N VAL A 145 -2.57 -14.72 3.04
CA VAL A 145 -2.79 -13.51 2.23
C VAL A 145 -3.64 -12.48 2.96
N CYS A 146 -4.62 -12.91 3.76
CA CYS A 146 -5.45 -12.01 4.57
C CYS A 146 -4.75 -11.57 5.86
N GLY A 147 -3.73 -12.31 6.30
CA GLY A 147 -2.97 -12.03 7.52
C GLY A 147 -1.57 -11.46 7.21
N PRO A 148 -0.50 -12.25 7.41
CA PRO A 148 0.88 -11.76 7.35
C PRO A 148 1.33 -11.22 5.99
N LEU A 149 0.66 -11.57 4.89
CA LEU A 149 0.98 -11.09 3.54
C LEU A 149 0.00 -10.03 3.03
N ALA A 150 -0.85 -9.47 3.90
CA ALA A 150 -1.78 -8.42 3.51
C ALA A 150 -1.02 -7.21 2.94
N GLY A 151 -1.50 -6.72 1.79
CA GLY A 151 -0.95 -5.57 1.10
C GLY A 151 0.39 -5.79 0.38
N GLU A 152 0.80 -7.04 0.14
CA GLU A 152 2.06 -7.38 -0.54
C GLU A 152 2.23 -6.60 -1.86
N GLU A 153 1.16 -6.44 -2.64
CA GLU A 153 1.17 -5.80 -3.97
C GLU A 153 0.99 -4.27 -3.93
N GLY A 154 0.34 -3.72 -2.91
CA GLY A 154 0.17 -2.28 -2.71
C GLY A 154 -0.92 -1.66 -3.62
N VAL A 155 -0.55 -1.10 -4.77
CA VAL A 155 -1.50 -0.50 -5.72
C VAL A 155 -1.48 -1.30 -7.02
N HIS A 156 -2.64 -1.77 -7.48
CA HIS A 156 -2.69 -2.56 -8.71
C HIS A 156 -2.45 -1.67 -9.94
N LEU A 157 -1.34 -1.88 -10.66
CA LEU A 157 -1.01 -1.15 -11.89
C LEU A 157 -1.15 -2.01 -13.16
N GLY A 158 -1.51 -3.29 -13.02
CA GLY A 158 -1.67 -4.23 -14.13
C GLY A 158 -2.97 -4.11 -14.93
N ASN A 159 -3.91 -3.28 -14.50
CA ASN A 159 -5.22 -3.12 -15.15
C ASN A 159 -5.18 -2.07 -16.27
N ASP A 160 -6.21 -2.06 -17.11
CA ASP A 160 -6.27 -1.19 -18.28
C ASP A 160 -6.38 0.29 -17.93
N PHE A 161 -6.92 0.64 -16.76
CA PHE A 161 -7.00 2.02 -16.30
C PHE A 161 -5.60 2.59 -15.99
N ALA A 162 -4.78 1.84 -15.25
CA ALA A 162 -3.39 2.23 -14.96
C ALA A 162 -2.54 2.23 -16.24
N LYS A 163 -2.62 1.17 -17.06
CA LYS A 163 -1.88 1.06 -18.33
C LYS A 163 -2.20 2.17 -19.33
N SER A 164 -3.44 2.67 -19.32
CA SER A 164 -3.84 3.83 -20.14
C SER A 164 -3.53 5.19 -19.50
N GLY A 165 -2.83 5.21 -18.36
CA GLY A 165 -2.44 6.44 -17.67
C GLY A 165 -3.57 7.17 -16.96
N LYS A 166 -4.73 6.52 -16.74
CA LYS A 166 -5.86 7.15 -16.06
C LYS A 166 -5.57 7.38 -14.58
N TYR A 167 -4.69 6.58 -13.97
CA TYR A 167 -4.03 6.87 -12.69
C TYR A 167 -2.63 6.24 -12.67
N ALA A 168 -1.82 6.64 -11.70
CA ALA A 168 -0.50 6.09 -11.42
C ALA A 168 -0.27 6.08 -9.90
N ALA A 169 0.75 5.36 -9.45
CA ALA A 169 1.14 5.30 -8.04
C ALA A 169 2.66 5.47 -7.92
N SER A 170 3.09 6.26 -6.95
CA SER A 170 4.49 6.38 -6.54
C SER A 170 4.87 5.24 -5.57
N ALA A 171 6.17 5.06 -5.31
CA ALA A 171 6.62 4.13 -4.27
C ALA A 171 6.00 4.43 -2.89
N ALA A 172 5.80 5.72 -2.56
CA ALA A 172 5.15 6.13 -1.32
C ALA A 172 3.66 5.73 -1.29
N ASP A 173 2.98 5.77 -2.43
CA ASP A 173 1.59 5.31 -2.56
C ASP A 173 1.49 3.80 -2.35
N HIS A 174 2.39 3.02 -2.95
CA HIS A 174 2.48 1.58 -2.68
C HIS A 174 2.71 1.27 -1.20
N ARG A 175 3.63 1.99 -0.54
CA ARG A 175 3.91 1.80 0.89
C ARG A 175 2.68 2.08 1.76
N ARG A 176 1.99 3.20 1.51
CA ARG A 176 0.78 3.56 2.28
C ARG A 176 -0.37 2.59 2.05
N ALA A 177 -0.57 2.13 0.81
CA ALA A 177 -1.56 1.12 0.50
C ALA A 177 -1.27 -0.19 1.26
N ARG A 178 -0.01 -0.62 1.28
CA ARG A 178 0.45 -1.78 2.06
C ARG A 178 0.18 -1.60 3.57
N LEU A 179 0.59 -0.48 4.15
CA LEU A 179 0.37 -0.19 5.58
C LEU A 179 -1.10 -0.24 5.97
N LYS A 180 -1.98 0.34 5.14
CA LYS A 180 -3.42 0.28 5.36
C LYS A 180 -3.91 -1.18 5.37
N MET A 181 -3.55 -1.97 4.37
CA MET A 181 -4.02 -3.36 4.26
C MET A 181 -3.45 -4.28 5.36
N GLN A 182 -2.23 -4.01 5.82
CA GLN A 182 -1.66 -4.68 7.00
C GLN A 182 -2.45 -4.35 8.28
N GLY A 183 -2.95 -3.11 8.41
CA GLY A 183 -3.85 -2.72 9.50
C GLY A 183 -5.24 -3.37 9.41
N ASP A 184 -5.70 -3.64 8.20
CA ASP A 184 -6.98 -4.31 7.91
C ASP A 184 -6.86 -5.86 7.88
N ALA A 185 -5.67 -6.40 8.15
CA ALA A 185 -5.43 -7.84 8.12
C ALA A 185 -6.38 -8.60 9.05
N PHE A 186 -6.89 -9.74 8.57
CA PHE A 186 -7.94 -10.49 9.25
C PHE A 186 -7.81 -12.00 9.05
N VAL A 187 -8.52 -12.76 9.88
CA VAL A 187 -8.65 -14.22 9.73
C VAL A 187 -9.99 -14.51 9.06
N PRO A 188 -10.02 -15.13 7.87
CA PRO A 188 -11.27 -15.54 7.22
C PRO A 188 -12.11 -16.45 8.14
N ALA A 189 -13.41 -16.17 8.26
CA ALA A 189 -14.30 -16.98 9.10
C ALA A 189 -14.69 -18.29 8.42
N HIS A 190 -14.61 -18.34 7.08
CA HIS A 190 -15.22 -19.35 6.22
C HIS A 190 -16.73 -19.53 6.49
N ALA A 191 -17.37 -18.46 6.95
CA ALA A 191 -18.77 -18.40 7.30
C ALA A 191 -19.44 -17.31 6.48
N TYR A 192 -20.26 -17.71 5.51
CA TYR A 192 -20.78 -16.81 4.50
C TYR A 192 -22.15 -16.26 4.86
N ARG A 193 -22.30 -14.94 4.75
CA ARG A 193 -23.56 -14.23 4.98
C ARG A 193 -23.96 -13.45 3.75
N ARG A 194 -25.27 -13.29 3.57
CA ARG A 194 -25.81 -12.47 2.50
C ARG A 194 -25.36 -11.02 2.70
N PHE A 195 -24.88 -10.41 1.62
CA PHE A 195 -24.67 -8.97 1.55
C PHE A 195 -26.01 -8.27 1.36
N GLU A 196 -26.38 -7.41 2.31
CA GLU A 196 -27.72 -6.79 2.36
C GLU A 196 -27.76 -5.37 1.79
N THR A 197 -26.63 -4.76 1.48
CA THR A 197 -26.59 -3.40 0.93
C THR A 197 -26.91 -3.42 -0.56
N ASP A 198 -27.83 -2.56 -0.98
CA ASP A 198 -28.13 -2.36 -2.39
C ASP A 198 -26.95 -1.69 -3.11
N LEU A 199 -26.41 -2.37 -4.12
CA LEU A 199 -25.32 -1.84 -4.94
C LEU A 199 -25.88 -0.98 -6.08
N PRO A 200 -25.25 0.17 -6.39
CA PRO A 200 -25.55 0.88 -7.62
C PRO A 200 -25.20 0.01 -8.82
N ILE A 201 -26.16 -0.17 -9.73
CA ILE A 201 -25.99 -0.86 -11.00
C ILE A 201 -25.95 0.20 -12.10
N LEU A 202 -24.78 0.37 -12.72
CA LEU A 202 -24.52 1.40 -13.73
C LEU A 202 -24.18 0.74 -15.06
N PRO A 203 -24.53 1.33 -16.22
CA PRO A 203 -23.92 0.93 -17.48
C PRO A 203 -22.38 0.91 -17.36
N TRP A 204 -21.73 -0.13 -17.88
CA TRP A 204 -20.27 -0.29 -17.75
C TRP A 204 -19.46 0.99 -18.10
N PRO A 205 -19.74 1.73 -19.20
CA PRO A 205 -19.00 2.95 -19.50
C PRO A 205 -19.04 4.01 -18.39
N GLU A 206 -20.13 4.10 -17.64
CA GLU A 206 -20.28 5.04 -16.53
C GLU A 206 -19.44 4.60 -15.34
N LEU A 207 -19.54 3.33 -14.91
CA LEU A 207 -18.71 2.82 -13.82
C LEU A 207 -17.22 2.90 -14.17
N ALA A 208 -16.84 2.51 -15.39
CA ALA A 208 -15.47 2.58 -15.88
C ALA A 208 -14.89 4.01 -15.87
N ALA A 209 -15.72 5.05 -16.00
CA ALA A 209 -15.30 6.44 -15.89
C ALA A 209 -15.06 6.87 -14.43
N GLU A 210 -15.75 6.25 -13.47
CA GLU A 210 -15.63 6.57 -12.04
C GLU A 210 -14.48 5.84 -11.34
N ILE A 211 -14.16 4.60 -11.75
CA ILE A 211 -13.14 3.78 -11.07
C ILE A 211 -11.79 4.52 -10.91
N PRO A 212 -11.18 5.13 -11.95
CA PRO A 212 -9.92 5.85 -11.77
C PRO A 212 -10.01 7.04 -10.82
N LYS A 213 -11.18 7.68 -10.71
CA LYS A 213 -11.40 8.79 -9.78
C LYS A 213 -11.43 8.28 -8.34
N ARG A 214 -12.07 7.13 -8.11
CA ARG A 214 -12.10 6.47 -6.80
C ARG A 214 -10.71 6.02 -6.36
N VAL A 215 -9.94 5.41 -7.25
CA VAL A 215 -8.53 5.04 -6.96
C VAL A 215 -7.72 6.26 -6.54
N LYS A 216 -7.80 7.37 -7.28
CA LYS A 216 -7.12 8.63 -6.91
C LYS A 216 -7.59 9.18 -5.57
N SER A 217 -8.89 9.11 -5.31
CA SER A 217 -9.47 9.54 -4.04
C SER A 217 -8.93 8.71 -2.87
N GLU A 218 -8.82 7.41 -3.02
CA GLU A 218 -8.25 6.53 -2.01
C GLU A 218 -6.76 6.82 -1.76
N LEU A 219 -5.98 7.03 -2.82
CA LEU A 219 -4.57 7.43 -2.69
C LEU A 219 -4.39 8.76 -1.93
N ALA A 220 -5.22 9.77 -2.27
CA ALA A 220 -5.23 11.04 -1.55
C ALA A 220 -5.62 10.85 -0.07
N ARG A 221 -6.69 10.08 0.18
CA ARG A 221 -7.15 9.76 1.54
C ARG A 221 -6.06 9.09 2.37
N LEU A 222 -5.33 8.13 1.80
CA LEU A 222 -4.19 7.49 2.49
C LEU A 222 -3.08 8.49 2.81
N SER A 223 -2.73 9.36 1.87
CA SER A 223 -1.70 10.37 2.11
C SER A 223 -2.09 11.37 3.20
N GLU A 224 -3.38 11.67 3.36
CA GLU A 224 -3.87 12.67 4.32
C GLU A 224 -4.18 12.08 5.70
N GLN A 225 -4.72 10.86 5.75
CA GLN A 225 -5.36 10.32 6.96
C GLN A 225 -4.62 9.14 7.56
N LEU A 226 -3.84 8.38 6.79
CA LEU A 226 -3.10 7.24 7.33
C LEU A 226 -1.84 7.75 8.06
N PRO A 227 -1.66 7.46 9.36
CA PRO A 227 -0.40 7.71 10.03
C PRO A 227 0.74 6.95 9.34
N HIS A 228 1.75 7.69 8.88
CA HIS A 228 2.92 7.15 8.19
C HIS A 228 4.14 8.02 8.47
N PHE A 229 5.35 7.51 8.25
CA PHE A 229 6.55 8.30 8.48
C PHE A 229 6.62 9.49 7.53
N GLY A 230 6.90 10.67 8.08
CA GLY A 230 7.10 11.91 7.32
C GLY A 230 8.47 12.00 6.67
N ALA A 231 9.52 11.62 7.40
CA ALA A 231 10.89 11.59 6.90
C ALA A 231 11.77 10.63 7.72
N ILE A 232 12.77 10.07 7.06
CA ILE A 232 13.89 9.37 7.67
C ILE A 232 15.12 10.30 7.57
N LEU A 233 15.58 10.75 8.72
CA LEU A 233 16.74 11.63 8.87
C LEU A 233 17.97 10.75 9.09
N LEU A 234 19.02 10.94 8.30
CA LEU A 234 20.22 10.11 8.34
C LEU A 234 21.46 10.97 8.53
N ASP A 235 22.30 10.61 9.50
CA ASP A 235 23.67 11.09 9.56
C ASP A 235 24.55 10.43 8.48
N CYS A 236 25.75 10.96 8.25
CA CYS A 236 26.70 10.42 7.27
C CYS A 236 27.83 9.62 7.90
N GLY A 237 28.59 10.23 8.81
CA GLY A 237 29.81 9.63 9.36
C GLY A 237 29.51 8.44 10.26
N ASP A 238 30.14 7.29 10.00
CA ASP A 238 29.93 6.03 10.72
C ASP A 238 28.46 5.56 10.78
N THR A 239 27.61 6.14 9.91
CA THR A 239 26.20 5.79 9.68
C THR A 239 26.00 5.30 8.25
N LEU A 240 26.67 5.95 7.29
CA LEU A 240 26.74 5.56 5.88
C LEU A 240 28.19 5.36 5.41
N VAL A 241 29.11 6.20 5.87
CA VAL A 241 30.53 6.23 5.47
C VAL A 241 31.40 5.76 6.62
N ASP A 242 32.39 4.89 6.38
CA ASP A 242 33.36 4.51 7.41
C ASP A 242 34.37 5.65 7.61
N GLU A 243 34.26 6.38 8.72
CA GLU A 243 35.13 7.53 9.03
C GLU A 243 36.62 7.14 9.04
N ARG A 244 36.96 5.86 9.26
CA ARG A 244 38.35 5.37 9.25
C ARG A 244 39.00 5.40 7.88
N THR A 245 38.19 5.41 6.83
CA THR A 245 38.64 5.36 5.43
C THR A 245 38.72 6.75 4.79
N GLU A 246 38.28 7.78 5.52
CA GLU A 246 38.23 9.14 5.01
C GLU A 246 39.62 9.69 4.72
N ILE A 247 39.74 10.35 3.57
CA ILE A 247 40.93 11.08 3.18
C ILE A 247 40.56 12.54 3.01
N LYS A 248 41.13 13.37 3.88
CA LYS A 248 40.91 14.81 3.92
C LYS A 248 41.81 15.56 2.95
N GLU A 249 41.32 16.69 2.47
CA GLU A 249 42.12 17.67 1.77
C GLU A 249 43.19 18.23 2.73
N PRO A 250 44.47 18.31 2.30
CA PRO A 250 45.54 18.83 3.16
C PRO A 250 45.23 20.24 3.68
N GLY A 251 45.23 20.41 5.01
CA GLY A 251 44.98 21.69 5.66
C GLY A 251 43.51 22.10 5.76
N SER A 252 42.58 21.17 5.51
CA SER A 252 41.14 21.40 5.47
C SER A 252 40.38 20.28 6.19
N GLU A 253 39.18 20.60 6.71
CA GLU A 253 38.25 19.60 7.25
C GLU A 253 37.41 18.91 6.15
N VAL A 254 37.60 19.30 4.90
CA VAL A 254 36.90 18.71 3.76
C VAL A 254 37.43 17.29 3.49
N VAL A 255 36.53 16.32 3.44
CA VAL A 255 36.83 14.95 3.02
C VAL A 255 36.72 14.85 1.50
N LEU A 256 37.75 14.29 0.86
CA LEU A 256 37.82 14.09 -0.59
C LEU A 256 37.22 12.74 -1.00
N ARG A 257 37.41 11.70 -0.19
CA ARG A 257 36.88 10.35 -0.42
C ARG A 257 36.78 9.57 0.88
N GLY A 258 35.91 8.58 0.91
CA GLY A 258 35.73 7.60 1.98
C GLY A 258 34.89 6.43 1.46
N ASP A 259 35.06 5.26 2.02
CA ASP A 259 34.32 4.06 1.66
C ASP A 259 33.03 3.97 2.49
N LEU A 260 32.00 3.34 1.93
CA LEU A 260 30.75 3.09 2.65
C LEU A 260 30.94 2.00 3.71
N ILE A 261 30.17 2.08 4.79
CA ILE A 261 30.03 0.94 5.71
C ILE A 261 29.26 -0.19 5.00
N PRO A 262 29.51 -1.48 5.31
CA PRO A 262 28.85 -2.60 4.65
C PRO A 262 27.32 -2.51 4.72
N GLY A 263 26.65 -2.63 3.57
CA GLY A 263 25.20 -2.59 3.47
C GLY A 263 24.58 -1.19 3.36
N ALA A 264 25.36 -0.11 3.43
CA ALA A 264 24.81 1.25 3.42
C ALA A 264 24.15 1.62 2.08
N ALA A 265 24.75 1.23 0.95
CA ALA A 265 24.17 1.50 -0.37
C ALA A 265 22.86 0.72 -0.56
N GLU A 266 22.85 -0.56 -0.20
CA GLU A 266 21.69 -1.44 -0.27
C GLU A 266 20.55 -0.93 0.63
N MET A 267 20.88 -0.49 1.84
CA MET A 267 19.92 0.16 2.73
C MET A 267 19.32 1.41 2.09
N MET A 268 20.15 2.32 1.56
CA MET A 268 19.66 3.56 0.96
C MET A 268 18.73 3.31 -0.24
N HIS A 269 19.08 2.37 -1.11
CA HIS A 269 18.22 1.97 -2.22
C HIS A 269 16.92 1.34 -1.73
N ALA A 270 16.98 0.42 -0.77
CA ALA A 270 15.77 -0.20 -0.21
C ALA A 270 14.81 0.83 0.40
N LEU A 271 15.34 1.83 1.12
CA LEU A 271 14.50 2.90 1.68
C LEU A 271 13.88 3.79 0.59
N LYS A 272 14.64 4.11 -0.45
CA LYS A 272 14.13 4.93 -1.56
C LYS A 272 13.09 4.19 -2.39
N ASP A 273 13.33 2.90 -2.66
CA ASP A 273 12.41 2.03 -3.40
C ASP A 273 11.12 1.76 -2.61
N ALA A 274 11.18 1.74 -1.27
CA ALA A 274 10.01 1.75 -0.40
C ALA A 274 9.29 3.11 -0.35
N GLY A 275 9.82 4.14 -1.02
CA GLY A 275 9.21 5.47 -1.10
C GLY A 275 9.34 6.31 0.17
N HIS A 276 10.33 6.02 1.03
CA HIS A 276 10.63 6.90 2.14
C HIS A 276 11.21 8.23 1.64
N LYS A 277 10.83 9.31 2.32
CA LYS A 277 11.50 10.60 2.17
C LYS A 277 12.78 10.60 2.99
N LEU A 278 13.92 10.81 2.36
CA LEU A 278 15.23 10.73 2.99
C LEU A 278 15.84 12.13 3.11
N VAL A 279 16.29 12.49 4.31
CA VAL A 279 16.95 13.78 4.56
C VAL A 279 18.31 13.54 5.19
N LEU A 280 19.35 14.07 4.57
CA LEU A 280 20.69 14.05 5.15
C LEU A 280 20.75 15.10 6.27
N VAL A 281 21.18 14.70 7.47
CA VAL A 281 21.38 15.60 8.62
C VAL A 281 22.78 15.38 9.18
N ALA A 282 23.75 16.17 8.71
CA ALA A 282 25.17 15.91 8.95
C ALA A 282 25.94 17.13 9.47
N ASP A 283 26.94 16.88 10.30
CA ASP A 283 27.84 17.91 10.85
C ASP A 283 29.15 17.96 10.06
N GLY A 284 29.42 19.06 9.36
CA GLY A 284 30.69 19.31 8.67
C GLY A 284 30.56 20.27 7.49
N PRO A 285 31.66 20.47 6.73
CA PRO A 285 31.60 21.20 5.47
C PRO A 285 30.72 20.47 4.44
N ARG A 286 29.84 21.19 3.73
CA ARG A 286 28.98 20.60 2.67
C ARG A 286 29.78 19.80 1.64
N GLN A 287 30.95 20.31 1.26
CA GLN A 287 31.78 19.68 0.24
C GLN A 287 32.21 18.25 0.61
N THR A 288 32.37 17.94 1.90
CA THR A 288 32.64 16.57 2.40
C THR A 288 31.57 15.59 1.92
N PHE A 289 30.30 15.91 2.21
CA PHE A 289 29.20 15.01 1.92
C PHE A 289 28.91 14.94 0.41
N MET A 290 29.04 16.06 -0.29
CA MET A 290 28.95 16.09 -1.76
C MET A 290 30.01 15.17 -2.38
N ASN A 291 31.28 15.26 -1.95
CA ASN A 291 32.35 14.45 -2.51
C ASN A 291 32.10 12.95 -2.30
N VAL A 292 31.88 12.55 -1.05
CA VAL A 292 31.82 11.14 -0.68
C VAL A 292 30.54 10.50 -1.21
N LEU A 293 29.38 11.10 -0.97
CA LEU A 293 28.10 10.48 -1.37
C LEU A 293 27.91 10.46 -2.89
N SER A 294 28.44 11.45 -3.63
CA SER A 294 28.34 11.45 -5.11
C SER A 294 29.19 10.34 -5.73
N GLN A 295 30.36 10.03 -5.15
CA GLN A 295 31.21 8.93 -5.63
C GLN A 295 30.52 7.58 -5.54
N HIS A 296 29.58 7.43 -4.59
CA HIS A 296 28.80 6.21 -4.39
C HIS A 296 27.37 6.29 -4.94
N GLY A 297 27.01 7.38 -5.63
CA GLY A 297 25.67 7.57 -6.18
C GLY A 297 24.55 7.75 -5.13
N LEU A 298 24.90 8.08 -3.88
CA LEU A 298 23.94 8.23 -2.78
C LEU A 298 23.46 9.67 -2.58
N TRP A 299 24.17 10.67 -3.11
CA TRP A 299 23.84 12.08 -2.90
C TRP A 299 22.41 12.43 -3.37
N ASP A 300 22.03 11.94 -4.55
CA ASP A 300 20.74 12.22 -5.19
C ASP A 300 19.59 11.33 -4.69
N LEU A 301 19.87 10.35 -3.81
CA LEU A 301 18.82 9.57 -3.16
C LEU A 301 18.11 10.37 -2.06
N PHE A 302 18.82 11.34 -1.47
CA PHE A 302 18.28 12.27 -0.50
C PHE A 302 17.35 13.29 -1.16
N ASP A 303 16.16 13.45 -0.60
CA ASP A 303 15.19 14.47 -1.00
C ASP A 303 15.60 15.87 -0.52
N ALA A 304 16.43 15.95 0.53
CA ALA A 304 17.03 17.19 1.01
C ALA A 304 18.35 16.96 1.77
N HIS A 305 19.19 18.00 1.83
CA HIS A 305 20.46 18.00 2.56
C HIS A 305 20.51 19.13 3.58
N VAL A 306 20.52 18.78 4.86
CA VAL A 306 20.67 19.70 6.00
C VAL A 306 22.04 19.48 6.62
N ILE A 307 22.95 20.42 6.39
CA ILE A 307 24.36 20.28 6.74
C ILE A 307 24.76 21.46 7.62
N SER A 308 25.45 21.19 8.74
CA SER A 308 25.80 22.21 9.73
C SER A 308 26.61 23.37 9.17
N GLY A 309 27.47 23.12 8.16
CA GLY A 309 28.22 24.16 7.47
C GLY A 309 27.35 25.20 6.78
N ASP A 310 26.13 24.84 6.37
CA ASP A 310 25.17 25.77 5.75
C ASP A 310 24.22 26.38 6.80
N VAL A 311 23.81 25.59 7.79
CA VAL A 311 22.87 26.03 8.84
C VAL A 311 23.57 26.94 9.87
N GLY A 312 24.88 26.79 10.05
CA GLY A 312 25.71 27.57 10.97
C GLY A 312 25.75 27.04 12.41
N VAL A 313 25.17 25.85 12.66
CA VAL A 313 25.18 25.19 13.97
C VAL A 313 25.34 23.68 13.84
N LEU A 314 25.85 23.04 14.89
CA LEU A 314 26.04 21.59 14.96
C LEU A 314 24.90 20.93 15.75
N LYS A 315 24.64 19.66 15.46
CA LYS A 315 23.85 18.80 16.35
C LYS A 315 24.52 18.76 17.75
N PRO A 316 23.78 18.78 18.87
CA PRO A 316 22.33 18.58 19.02
C PRO A 316 21.51 19.89 19.03
N ASP A 317 21.99 21.00 18.46
CA ASP A 317 21.20 22.24 18.39
C ASP A 317 19.87 21.99 17.64
N ALA A 318 18.75 22.38 18.25
CA ALA A 318 17.41 22.12 17.72
C ALA A 318 17.21 22.67 16.29
N ARG A 319 17.93 23.74 15.92
CA ARG A 319 17.85 24.33 14.58
C ARG A 319 18.27 23.38 13.46
N MET A 320 19.15 22.40 13.72
CA MET A 320 19.48 21.36 12.74
C MET A 320 18.28 20.47 12.43
N PHE A 321 17.53 20.09 13.47
CA PHE A 321 16.36 19.22 13.32
C PHE A 321 15.15 19.99 12.81
N ASP A 322 14.98 21.25 13.21
CA ASP A 322 13.96 22.14 12.64
C ASP A 322 14.15 22.33 11.14
N ALA A 323 15.40 22.58 10.70
CA ALA A 323 15.72 22.68 9.28
C ALA A 323 15.45 21.36 8.52
N ALA A 324 15.70 20.21 9.15
CA ALA A 324 15.42 18.90 8.56
C ALA A 324 13.91 18.64 8.42
N LEU A 325 13.11 19.01 9.43
CA LEU A 325 11.66 18.95 9.36
C LEU A 325 11.13 19.89 8.27
N GLU A 326 11.59 21.14 8.24
CA GLU A 326 11.17 22.12 7.23
C GLU A 326 11.51 21.65 5.81
N ALA A 327 12.72 21.14 5.59
CA ALA A 327 13.14 20.59 4.29
C ALA A 327 12.31 19.38 3.86
N ALA A 328 11.75 18.63 4.82
CA ALA A 328 10.80 17.56 4.56
C ALA A 328 9.35 18.04 4.34
N GLY A 329 9.06 19.33 4.50
CA GLY A 329 7.71 19.90 4.47
C GLY A 329 6.91 19.59 5.74
N LEU A 330 7.60 19.45 6.87
CA LEU A 330 7.07 19.04 8.17
C LEU A 330 7.26 20.15 9.21
N THR A 331 6.49 20.06 10.30
CA THR A 331 6.62 20.94 11.46
C THR A 331 7.05 20.15 12.69
N ARG A 332 7.33 20.83 13.82
CA ARG A 332 7.57 20.13 15.11
C ARG A 332 6.39 19.26 15.54
N ALA A 333 5.16 19.59 15.13
CA ALA A 333 3.98 18.75 15.41
C ALA A 333 4.03 17.39 14.68
N ASP A 334 4.88 17.26 13.66
CA ASP A 334 5.11 16.03 12.91
C ASP A 334 6.34 15.24 13.41
N ALA A 335 7.11 15.76 14.39
CA ALA A 335 8.37 15.13 14.81
C ALA A 335 8.19 13.67 15.25
N TRP A 336 7.06 13.34 15.88
CA TRP A 336 6.72 11.99 16.36
C TRP A 336 6.61 10.93 15.25
N ARG A 337 6.41 11.37 13.99
CA ARG A 337 6.39 10.52 12.80
C ARG A 337 7.68 10.64 11.96
N CYS A 338 8.76 11.11 12.57
CA CYS A 338 10.09 11.11 11.97
C CYS A 338 11.01 10.14 12.70
N VAL A 339 12.06 9.69 12.00
CA VAL A 339 13.12 8.86 12.57
C VAL A 339 14.46 9.53 12.32
N MET A 340 15.30 9.64 13.35
CA MET A 340 16.71 10.03 13.21
C MET A 340 17.60 8.80 13.39
N VAL A 341 18.43 8.53 12.39
CA VAL A 341 19.43 7.46 12.42
C VAL A 341 20.82 8.10 12.42
N GLY A 342 21.61 7.79 13.44
CA GLY A 342 22.95 8.32 13.57
C GLY A 342 23.81 7.53 14.55
N ASN A 343 25.09 7.84 14.58
CA ASN A 343 26.09 7.09 15.34
C ASN A 343 26.60 7.85 16.57
N ASN A 344 26.06 9.03 16.88
CA ASN A 344 26.53 9.87 17.97
C ASN A 344 25.42 10.14 18.99
N LEU A 345 25.54 9.54 20.18
CA LEU A 345 24.56 9.70 21.26
C LEU A 345 24.34 11.17 21.64
N SER A 346 25.43 11.91 21.87
CA SER A 346 25.38 13.31 22.32
C SER A 346 24.85 14.31 21.28
N ARG A 347 24.78 13.91 20.01
CA ARG A 347 24.41 14.79 18.89
C ARG A 347 23.13 14.35 18.22
N ASP A 348 23.12 13.15 17.64
CA ASP A 348 22.01 12.62 16.85
C ASP A 348 20.85 12.23 17.76
N ILE A 349 21.13 11.35 18.72
CA ILE A 349 20.13 10.76 19.61
C ILE A 349 19.58 11.82 20.55
N LYS A 350 20.47 12.55 21.22
CA LYS A 350 20.11 13.66 22.10
C LYS A 350 19.26 14.72 21.42
N GLY A 351 19.66 15.13 20.22
CA GLY A 351 18.92 16.12 19.44
C GLY A 351 17.54 15.60 19.03
N ALA A 352 17.47 14.38 18.51
CA ALA A 352 16.21 13.75 18.10
C ALA A 352 15.22 13.61 19.28
N ASN A 353 15.70 13.03 20.39
CA ASN A 353 14.89 12.77 21.58
C ASN A 353 14.28 14.05 22.16
N ARG A 354 15.05 15.15 22.19
CA ARG A 354 14.57 16.46 22.67
C ARG A 354 13.43 17.05 21.85
N LEU A 355 13.28 16.62 20.60
CA LEU A 355 12.20 17.05 19.71
C LEU A 355 11.10 15.99 19.58
N GLY A 356 11.19 14.85 20.29
CA GLY A 356 10.25 13.74 20.15
C GLY A 356 10.37 12.99 18.82
N ILE A 357 11.51 13.11 18.13
CA ILE A 357 11.83 12.32 16.94
C ILE A 357 12.31 10.94 17.41
N THR A 358 11.79 9.87 16.79
CA THR A 358 12.24 8.51 17.14
C THR A 358 13.72 8.33 16.82
N SER A 359 14.52 7.91 17.79
CA SER A 359 15.97 7.80 17.62
C SER A 359 16.44 6.36 17.41
N VAL A 360 17.29 6.16 16.39
CA VAL A 360 17.91 4.88 16.07
C VAL A 360 19.42 5.05 16.08
N PHE A 361 20.07 4.40 17.04
CA PHE A 361 21.52 4.42 17.17
C PHE A 361 22.19 3.38 16.27
N MET A 362 23.01 3.85 15.32
CA MET A 362 23.89 3.02 14.49
C MET A 362 25.15 2.65 15.26
N ALA A 363 25.16 1.46 15.85
CA ALA A 363 26.24 0.93 16.67
C ALA A 363 27.27 0.12 15.85
N TRP A 364 27.56 0.54 14.63
CA TRP A 364 28.55 -0.10 13.74
C TRP A 364 29.99 0.11 14.24
N SER A 365 30.30 1.31 14.70
CA SER A 365 31.66 1.78 14.99
C SER A 365 31.92 1.95 16.49
N SER A 366 33.16 1.69 16.92
CA SER A 366 33.65 1.95 18.28
C SER A 366 34.35 3.32 18.44
N LEU A 367 34.33 4.20 17.43
CA LEU A 367 34.98 5.51 17.49
C LEU A 367 34.32 6.47 18.49
N ARG A 368 33.07 6.21 18.87
CA ARG A 368 32.29 7.03 19.80
C ARG A 368 31.78 6.19 20.98
N PRO A 369 31.54 6.80 22.17
CA PRO A 369 30.96 6.10 23.31
C PRO A 369 29.56 5.56 22.99
N HIS A 370 29.28 4.33 23.43
CA HIS A 370 27.96 3.71 23.32
C HIS A 370 27.17 3.77 24.63
N ALA A 371 27.72 4.42 25.66
CA ALA A 371 27.07 4.62 26.94
C ALA A 371 26.46 6.04 26.97
N PRO A 372 25.14 6.17 27.16
CA PRO A 372 24.49 7.47 27.34
C PRO A 372 25.05 8.21 28.56
N ALA A 373 25.35 9.50 28.42
CA ALA A 373 25.77 10.33 29.55
C ALA A 373 24.57 10.83 30.38
N ASP A 374 23.40 10.96 29.76
CA ASP A 374 22.15 11.36 30.39
C ASP A 374 20.93 10.72 29.69
N ALA A 375 19.73 11.03 30.19
CA ALA A 375 18.48 10.46 29.70
C ALA A 375 18.16 10.84 28.24
N ASP A 376 18.57 12.04 27.79
CA ASP A 376 18.33 12.46 26.41
C ASP A 376 19.21 11.66 25.43
N GLU A 377 20.32 11.10 25.89
CA GLU A 377 21.24 10.29 25.07
C GLU A 377 20.85 8.80 24.97
N VAL A 378 19.76 8.38 25.62
CA VAL A 378 19.27 6.99 25.54
C VAL A 378 18.50 6.81 24.22
N PRO A 379 18.97 5.96 23.28
CA PRO A 379 18.26 5.77 22.03
C PRO A 379 17.00 4.93 22.22
N ASP A 380 15.96 5.21 21.44
CA ASP A 380 14.75 4.38 21.43
C ASP A 380 15.05 2.99 20.87
N TYR A 381 15.88 2.93 19.82
CA TYR A 381 16.29 1.70 19.16
C TYR A 381 17.78 1.70 18.84
N ARG A 382 18.34 0.50 18.72
CA ARG A 382 19.74 0.28 18.36
C ARG A 382 19.82 -0.75 17.24
N ILE A 383 20.65 -0.47 16.25
CA ILE A 383 21.03 -1.40 15.17
C ILE A 383 22.54 -1.48 15.09
N SER A 384 23.08 -2.59 14.59
CA SER A 384 24.52 -2.81 14.43
C SER A 384 24.96 -2.79 12.97
N ALA A 385 24.03 -2.93 12.03
CA ALA A 385 24.28 -2.84 10.60
C ALA A 385 23.16 -2.08 9.84
N PRO A 386 23.49 -1.39 8.74
CA PRO A 386 22.50 -0.76 7.84
C PRO A 386 21.35 -1.66 7.41
N ALA A 387 21.63 -2.95 7.15
CA ALA A 387 20.64 -3.91 6.67
C ALA A 387 19.47 -4.16 7.66
N GLU A 388 19.63 -3.79 8.94
CA GLU A 388 18.58 -3.93 9.94
C GLU A 388 17.52 -2.81 9.89
N LEU A 389 17.87 -1.65 9.30
CA LEU A 389 17.02 -0.47 9.33
C LEU A 389 15.70 -0.65 8.57
N PRO A 390 15.64 -1.20 7.33
CA PRO A 390 14.38 -1.31 6.60
C PRO A 390 13.32 -2.11 7.37
N ALA A 391 13.67 -3.30 7.87
CA ALA A 391 12.76 -4.13 8.65
C ALA A 391 12.37 -3.50 10.00
N LEU A 392 13.26 -2.70 10.61
CA LEU A 392 12.90 -1.92 11.79
C LEU A 392 11.87 -0.86 11.44
N LEU A 393 12.08 -0.08 10.38
CA LEU A 393 11.16 0.98 9.97
C LEU A 393 9.77 0.43 9.64
N GLU A 394 9.66 -0.69 8.92
CA GLU A 394 8.37 -1.33 8.64
C GLU A 394 7.59 -1.63 9.92
N ARG A 395 8.26 -2.23 10.93
CA ARG A 395 7.63 -2.51 12.23
C ARG A 395 7.21 -1.23 12.96
N LEU A 396 8.06 -0.20 12.94
CA LEU A 396 7.77 1.05 13.64
C LEU A 396 6.66 1.84 12.95
N GLU A 397 6.60 1.83 11.62
CA GLU A 397 5.56 2.52 10.84
C GLU A 397 4.19 1.87 11.08
N ALA A 398 4.12 0.53 11.14
CA ALA A 398 2.91 -0.21 11.48
C ALA A 398 2.38 0.09 12.90
N LEU A 399 3.24 0.57 13.81
CA LEU A 399 2.88 0.96 15.17
C LEU A 399 2.46 2.44 15.29
N LEU A 400 2.68 3.27 14.27
CA LEU A 400 2.34 4.70 14.33
C LEU A 400 0.88 4.98 14.70
N PRO A 401 -0.14 4.24 14.22
CA PRO A 401 -1.53 4.49 14.63
C PRO A 401 -1.79 4.37 16.13
N TYR A 402 -0.92 3.65 16.85
CA TYR A 402 -1.02 3.42 18.29
C TYR A 402 -0.10 4.33 19.10
N ARG A 403 0.76 5.12 18.44
CA ARG A 403 1.57 6.13 19.11
C ARG A 403 0.70 7.34 19.37
N LEU A 404 0.44 7.62 20.65
CA LEU A 404 -0.09 8.91 21.06
C LEU A 404 0.96 9.97 20.67
N PRO A 405 0.58 11.12 20.08
CA PRO A 405 1.44 12.29 20.12
C PRO A 405 1.60 12.65 21.59
N THR A 406 2.70 12.20 22.20
CA THR A 406 3.03 12.56 23.57
C THR A 406 3.09 14.07 23.61
N THR A 407 2.16 14.65 24.35
CA THR A 407 2.00 16.08 24.55
C THR A 407 3.18 16.54 25.42
N HIS A 408 4.36 16.66 24.82
CA HIS A 408 5.49 17.36 25.40
C HIS A 408 5.50 18.79 24.85
N PHE A 409 4.44 19.53 25.19
CA PHE A 409 4.49 20.98 25.21
C PHE A 409 4.61 21.39 26.69
N VAL A 410 5.83 21.69 27.13
CA VAL A 410 6.09 22.62 28.24
C VAL A 410 7.27 23.48 27.84
#